data_AF-A0A2G2LH02-F1
#
_entry.id   AF-A0A2G2LH02-F1
#
_cell.length_a   1.000
_cell.length_b   1.000
_cell.length_c   1.000
_cell.angle_alpha   90.00
_cell.angle_beta   90.00
_cell.angle_gamma   90.00
#
_symmetry.space_group_name_H-M   'P 1'
#
loop_
_entity.id
_entity.type
_entity.pdbx_description
1 polymer ?
#
loop_
_entity_poly.entity_id
_entity_poly.type
_entity_poly.pdbx_seq_one_letter_code
_entity_poly.pdbx_strand_id
1 'polypeptide(L)' 'MPLYEFKNNDTNQDESHFFTITERKNFLLENPHITQRLASPPYGDSVRLGIRKIDNSFNDVLLKAKGAHLHSTIETK' A
#
# COMPACT_ATOMS: atom_id res chain seq x y z
N MET A 1 -11.40 -12.90 4.73
CA MET A 1 -12.46 -11.98 4.24
C MET A 1 -11.79 -10.79 3.57
N PRO A 2 -12.18 -10.43 2.34
CA PRO A 2 -11.71 -9.20 1.68
C PRO A 2 -12.27 -7.93 2.34
N LEU A 3 -11.50 -6.84 2.27
CA LEU A 3 -11.93 -5.50 2.65
C LEU A 3 -12.63 -4.86 1.44
N TYR A 4 -13.83 -4.32 1.66
CA TYR A 4 -14.56 -3.55 0.65
C TYR A 4 -14.78 -2.12 1.15
N GLU A 5 -14.58 -1.17 0.24
CA GLU A 5 -14.90 0.23 0.45
C GLU A 5 -16.21 0.57 -0.25
N PHE A 6 -17.07 1.28 0.45
CA PHE A 6 -18.35 1.73 -0.03
C PHE A 6 -18.46 3.23 0.12
N LYS A 7 -19.10 3.87 -0.86
CA LYS A 7 -19.44 5.29 -0.80
C LYS A 7 -20.95 5.43 -0.70
N ASN A 8 -21.41 6.11 0.34
CA ASN A 8 -22.80 6.52 0.45
C ASN A 8 -23.01 7.78 -0.42
N ASN A 9 -23.91 7.72 -1.41
CA ASN A 9 -24.15 8.85 -2.30
C ASN A 9 -24.91 10.01 -1.65
N ASP A 10 -25.64 9.74 -0.55
CA ASP A 10 -26.45 10.76 0.12
C ASP A 10 -25.62 11.61 1.08
N THR A 11 -24.73 10.99 1.85
CA THR A 11 -23.89 11.68 2.84
C THR A 11 -22.47 11.95 2.34
N ASN A 12 -22.09 11.40 1.18
CA ASN A 12 -20.73 11.39 0.65
C ASN A 12 -19.67 10.81 1.62
N GLN A 13 -20.09 9.98 2.58
CA GLN A 13 -19.19 9.33 3.52
C GLN A 13 -18.69 8.00 2.95
N ASP A 14 -17.41 7.73 3.19
CA ASP A 14 -16.76 6.47 2.81
C ASP A 14 -16.75 5.53 4.02
N GLU A 15 -17.19 4.29 3.83
CA GLU A 15 -17.23 3.25 4.85
C GLU A 15 -16.43 2.02 4.40
N SER A 16 -15.66 1.45 5.31
CA SER A 16 -14.82 0.28 5.06
C SER A 16 -15.32 -0.90 5.90
N HIS A 17 -15.75 -1.96 5.23
CA HIS A 17 -16.32 -3.14 5.88
C HIS A 17 -15.64 -4.41 5.38
N PHE A 18 -15.47 -5.39 6.27
CA PHE A 18 -15.03 -6.74 5.92
C PHE A 18 -16.26 -7.58 5.59
N PHE A 19 -16.39 -8.03 4.35
CA PHE A 19 -17.49 -8.91 3.93
C PHE A 19 -16.98 -10.15 3.21
N THR A 20 -17.77 -11.21 3.26
CA THR A 20 -17.71 -12.26 2.24
C THR A 20 -18.44 -11.81 0.96
N ILE A 21 -18.18 -12.47 -0.17
CA ILE A 21 -18.82 -12.12 -1.47
C ILE A 21 -20.36 -12.19 -1.37
N THR A 22 -20.88 -13.13 -0.59
CA THR A 22 -22.33 -13.32 -0.40
C THR A 22 -22.93 -12.18 0.42
N GLU A 23 -22.32 -11.84 1.55
CA GLU A 23 -22.77 -10.73 2.41
C GLU A 23 -22.71 -9.38 1.66
N ARG A 24 -21.66 -9.18 0.85
CA ARG A 24 -21.52 -8.00 0.00
C ARG A 24 -22.71 -7.81 -0.95
N LYS A 25 -23.21 -8.90 -1.55
CA LYS A 25 -24.36 -8.84 -2.46
C LYS A 25 -25.63 -8.49 -1.71
N ASN A 26 -25.84 -9.06 -0.52
CA ASN A 26 -27.01 -8.75 0.31
C ASN A 26 -26.99 -7.28 0.76
N PHE A 27 -25.84 -6.79 1.19
CA PHE A 27 -25.68 -5.40 1.62
C PHE A 27 -26.00 -4.38 0.51
N LEU A 28 -25.59 -4.67 -0.73
CA LEU A 28 -25.90 -3.83 -1.90
C LEU A 28 -27.39 -3.91 -2.33
N LEU A 29 -28.06 -5.03 -2.08
CA LEU A 29 -29.50 -5.18 -2.34
C LEU A 29 -30.34 -4.40 -1.31
N GLU A 30 -29.93 -4.43 -0.05
CA GLU A 30 -30.62 -3.72 1.04
C GLU A 30 -30.39 -2.21 0.99
N ASN A 31 -29.25 -1.76 0.46
CA ASN A 31 -28.86 -0.35 0.44
C ASN A 31 -28.53 0.13 -0.99
N PRO A 32 -29.55 0.40 -1.84
CA PRO A 32 -29.34 0.79 -3.24
C PRO A 32 -28.68 2.17 -3.42
N HIS A 33 -28.63 2.97 -2.35
CA HIS A 33 -27.99 4.29 -2.29
C HIS A 33 -26.46 4.21 -2.10
N ILE A 34 -25.95 3.02 -1.77
CA ILE A 34 -24.52 2.77 -1.54
C ILE A 34 -23.88 2.22 -2.82
N THR A 35 -22.77 2.82 -3.24
CA THR A 35 -21.99 2.34 -4.38
C THR A 35 -20.68 1.75 -3.91
N GLN A 36 -20.30 0.60 -4.50
CA GLN A 36 -19.01 0.00 -4.19
C GLN A 36 -17.90 0.83 -4.84
N ARG A 37 -16.94 1.26 -4.03
CA ARG A 37 -15.71 1.89 -4.50
C ARG A 37 -14.64 0.82 -4.63
N LEU A 38 -13.89 0.87 -5.73
CA LEU A 38 -12.66 0.08 -5.81
C LEU A 38 -11.66 0.74 -4.87
N ALA A 39 -11.24 0.00 -3.84
CA ALA A 39 -10.12 0.39 -2.99
C ALA A 39 -8.88 0.46 -3.88
N SER A 40 -8.55 1.66 -4.34
CA SER A 40 -7.35 1.90 -5.11
C SER A 40 -6.18 1.89 -4.12
N PRO A 41 -5.21 0.98 -4.23
CA PRO A 41 -4.04 1.09 -3.39
C PRO A 41 -3.37 2.45 -3.67
N PRO A 42 -2.74 3.07 -2.65
CA PRO A 42 -2.03 4.32 -2.84
C PRO A 42 -0.84 4.07 -3.77
N TYR A 43 -1.00 4.43 -5.05
CA TYR A 43 0.08 4.42 -6.01
C TYR A 43 0.91 5.69 -5.82
N GLY A 44 2.07 5.55 -5.19
CA GLY A 44 3.06 6.61 -5.11
C GLY A 44 4.28 6.29 -5.94
N ASP A 45 4.82 7.29 -6.63
CA ASP A 45 6.12 7.19 -7.30
C ASP A 45 7.21 6.93 -6.24
N SER A 46 7.84 5.76 -6.32
CA SER A 46 8.86 5.32 -5.37
C SER A 46 10.03 6.28 -5.27
N VAL A 47 10.35 7.00 -6.37
CA VAL A 47 11.40 8.02 -6.39
C VAL A 47 11.00 9.23 -5.55
N ARG A 48 9.76 9.70 -5.68
CA ARG A 48 9.24 10.84 -4.91
C ARG A 48 9.05 10.51 -3.43
N LEU A 49 8.73 9.25 -3.12
CA LEU A 49 8.57 8.77 -1.75
C LEU A 49 9.90 8.48 -1.04
N GLY A 50 11.04 8.53 -1.76
CA GLY A 50 12.34 8.18 -1.21
C GLY A 50 12.53 6.68 -0.92
N ILE A 51 11.58 5.84 -1.34
CA ILE A 51 11.61 4.39 -1.16
C ILE A 51 12.31 3.78 -2.37
N ARG A 52 13.59 4.11 -2.57
CA ARG A 52 14.40 3.58 -3.68
C ARG A 52 15.36 2.50 -3.17
N LYS A 53 15.54 1.45 -3.98
CA LYS A 53 16.67 0.54 -3.80
C LYS A 53 17.96 1.31 -4.13
N ILE A 54 19.00 1.07 -3.34
CA ILE A 54 20.35 1.56 -3.66
C ILE A 54 20.79 0.89 -4.98
N ASP A 55 21.37 1.68 -5.88
CA ASP A 55 21.88 1.17 -7.15
C ASP A 55 23.06 0.20 -6.91
N ASN A 56 23.15 -0.87 -7.70
CA ASN A 56 24.15 -1.92 -7.48
C ASN A 56 25.59 -1.38 -7.48
N SER A 57 25.89 -0.43 -8.36
CA SER A 57 27.23 0.19 -8.45
C SER A 57 27.61 0.96 -7.18
N PHE A 58 26.65 1.63 -6.54
CA PHE A 58 26.88 2.33 -5.29
C PHE A 58 26.97 1.37 -4.11
N ASN A 59 26.17 0.29 -4.12
CA ASN A 59 26.25 -0.75 -3.10
C ASN A 59 27.64 -1.42 -3.07
N ASP A 60 28.26 -1.65 -4.22
CA ASP A 60 29.63 -2.20 -4.30
C ASP A 60 30.67 -1.28 -3.65
N VAL A 61 30.51 0.04 -3.78
CA VAL A 61 31.36 1.03 -3.11
C VAL A 61 31.16 0.98 -1.61
N LEU A 62 29.91 0.93 -1.14
CA LEU A 62 29.59 0.81 0.28
C LEU A 62 30.13 -0.49 0.87
N LEU A 63 30.09 -1.59 0.14
CA LEU A 63 30.60 -2.89 0.57
C LEU A 63 32.13 -2.87 0.71
N LYS A 64 32.83 -2.22 -0.22
CA LYS A 64 34.28 -1.99 -0.11
C LYS A 64 34.62 -1.11 1.08
N ALA A 65 33.89 -0.01 1.28
CA ALA A 65 34.10 0.88 2.41
C ALA A 65 33.84 0.17 3.76
N LYS A 66 32.79 -0.65 3.81
CA LYS A 66 32.48 -1.49 4.98
C LYS A 66 33.60 -2.47 5.29
N GLY A 67 34.13 -3.16 4.28
CA GLY A 67 35.26 -4.08 4.43
C GLY A 67 36.59 -3.42 4.81
N ALA A 68 36.80 -2.17 4.40
CA ALA A 68 38.01 -1.42 4.72
C ALA A 68 38.08 -0.96 6.19
N HIS A 69 36.93 -0.84 6.87
CA HIS A 69 36.85 -0.35 8.25
C HIS A 69 36.26 -1.41 9.18
N LEU A 70 37.10 -1.95 10.07
CA LEU A 70 36.70 -2.92 11.08
C LEU A 70 35.67 -2.29 12.05
N HIS A 71 34.54 -2.98 12.28
CA HIS A 71 33.37 -2.51 13.05
C HIS A 71 32.49 -1.43 12.40
N SER A 72 32.55 -1.25 11.08
CA SER A 72 31.66 -0.33 10.40
C SER A 72 30.17 -0.73 10.48
N THR A 73 29.30 0.23 10.80
CA THR A 73 27.83 0.07 10.90
C THR A 73 27.12 0.41 9.59
N ILE A 74 27.81 0.27 8.45
CA ILE A 74 27.25 0.61 7.14
C ILE A 74 26.26 -0.48 6.74
N GLU A 75 25.01 -0.11 6.53
CA GLU A 75 23.98 -1.01 6.02
C GLU A 75 24.09 -1.12 4.50
N THR A 76 24.46 -2.32 4.03
CA THR A 76 24.53 -2.68 2.60
C THR A 76 23.34 -3.57 2.29
N LYS A 77 22.76 -3.40 1.10
CA LYS A 77 21.49 -4.06 0.71
C LYS A 77 21.70 -5.30 -0.15
#